data_AF-C9MYI5-F1
#
_entry.id   AF-C9MYI5-F1
#
_cell.length_a   1.000
_cell.length_b   1.000
_cell.length_c   1.000
_cell.angle_alpha   90.00
_cell.angle_beta   90.00
_cell.angle_gamma   90.00
#
_symmetry.space_group_name_H-M   'P 1'
#
loop_
_entity.id
_entity.type
_entity.pdbx_description
1 polymer ?
#
loop_
_entity_poly.entity_id
_entity_poly.type
_entity_poly.pdbx_seq_one_letter_code
_entity_poly.pdbx_strand_id
1 'polypeptide(L)'
;MVGADARGFIFGAAIAYNIGAGFVPARKPGKLPAEVESVEYSLEYGKNSIEIHKDAFGKGSKILIVDDLLATGGTAKAMAQLVEKLEAEVYELAFMIELSDLGGRDFLKGYEVYSQLKY
;
A
#
# COMPACT_ATOMS: atom_id res chain seq x y z
N MET A 1 3.12 -6.31 -6.95
CA MET A 1 2.99 -6.16 -5.49
C MET A 1 3.47 -4.79 -5.09
N VAL A 2 2.80 -4.13 -4.15
CA VAL A 2 3.21 -2.84 -3.60
C VAL A 2 3.48 -2.99 -2.11
N GLY A 3 4.56 -2.39 -1.63
CA GLY A 3 4.83 -2.28 -0.19
C GLY A 3 5.25 -0.86 0.17
N ALA A 4 4.90 -0.41 1.38
CA ALA A 4 5.25 0.92 1.88
C ALA A 4 6.65 0.95 2.55
N ASP A 5 7.33 2.08 2.39
CA ASP A 5 8.62 2.35 3.03
C ASP A 5 8.46 2.40 4.58
N ALA A 6 9.26 1.69 5.39
CA ALA A 6 10.27 0.69 5.01
C ALA A 6 9.81 -0.75 5.26
N ARG A 7 8.91 -0.96 6.24
CA ARG A 7 8.62 -2.30 6.78
C ARG A 7 7.80 -3.14 5.80
N GLY A 8 6.89 -2.52 5.06
CA GLY A 8 6.16 -3.16 3.96
C GLY A 8 7.07 -3.70 2.86
N PHE A 9 8.29 -3.17 2.68
CA PHE A 9 9.25 -3.72 1.71
C PHE A 9 9.73 -5.12 2.10
N ILE A 10 9.94 -5.37 3.40
CA ILE A 10 10.50 -6.63 3.88
C ILE A 10 9.55 -7.77 3.53
N PHE A 11 8.27 -7.61 3.87
CA PHE A 11 7.24 -8.61 3.59
C PHE A 11 6.86 -8.61 2.11
N GLY A 12 6.61 -7.43 1.53
CA GLY A 12 6.19 -7.31 0.13
C GLY A 12 7.21 -7.86 -0.86
N ALA A 13 8.51 -7.56 -0.68
CA ALA A 13 9.53 -8.09 -1.57
C ALA A 13 9.70 -9.61 -1.43
N ALA A 14 9.66 -10.14 -0.20
CA ALA A 14 9.75 -11.57 0.05
C ALA A 14 8.58 -12.34 -0.57
N ILE A 15 7.34 -11.85 -0.40
CA ILE A 15 6.16 -12.49 -0.98
C ILE A 15 6.20 -12.39 -2.51
N ALA A 16 6.51 -11.21 -3.06
CA ALA A 16 6.62 -11.01 -4.51
C ALA A 16 7.62 -11.98 -5.15
N TYR A 17 8.80 -12.14 -4.53
CA TYR A 17 9.79 -13.11 -4.98
C TYR A 17 9.26 -14.55 -4.96
N ASN A 18 8.63 -14.97 -3.86
CA ASN A 18 8.13 -16.33 -3.70
C ASN A 18 7.02 -16.70 -4.71
N ILE A 19 6.21 -15.73 -5.15
CA ILE A 19 5.12 -15.96 -6.11
C ILE A 19 5.49 -15.62 -7.56
N GLY A 20 6.73 -15.20 -7.81
CA GLY A 20 7.18 -14.80 -9.15
C GLY A 20 6.55 -13.50 -9.67
N ALA A 21 6.15 -12.59 -8.78
CA ALA A 21 5.56 -11.31 -9.14
C ALA A 21 6.57 -10.15 -9.07
N GLY A 22 6.29 -9.06 -9.79
CA GLY A 22 7.03 -7.81 -9.64
C GLY A 22 6.76 -7.12 -8.30
N PHE A 23 7.78 -6.45 -7.77
CA PHE A 23 7.69 -5.62 -6.57
C PHE A 23 7.86 -4.14 -6.93
N VAL A 24 6.95 -3.31 -6.44
CA VAL A 24 6.92 -1.86 -6.65
C VAL A 24 6.99 -1.17 -5.28
N PRO A 25 8.02 -0.33 -5.03
CA PRO A 25 8.13 0.39 -3.77
C PRO A 25 7.24 1.63 -3.76
N ALA A 26 6.39 1.77 -2.74
CA ALA A 26 5.69 3.02 -2.43
C ALA A 26 6.51 3.81 -1.40
N ARG A 27 6.89 5.05 -1.74
CA ARG A 27 7.90 5.80 -0.98
C ARG A 27 7.44 7.20 -0.58
N LYS A 28 8.12 7.78 0.40
CA LYS A 28 7.96 9.21 0.73
C LYS A 28 8.46 10.10 -0.42
N PRO A 29 7.99 11.36 -0.50
CA PRO A 29 8.37 12.28 -1.55
C PRO A 29 9.87 12.45 -1.77
N GLY A 30 10.26 12.49 -3.05
CA GLY A 30 11.64 12.75 -3.47
C GLY A 30 12.59 11.56 -3.32
N LYS A 31 12.07 10.34 -3.08
CA LYS A 31 12.87 9.11 -3.00
C LYS A 31 12.90 8.29 -4.28
N LEU A 32 11.99 8.56 -5.21
CA LEU A 32 11.85 7.86 -6.47
C LEU A 32 12.46 8.71 -7.62
N PRO A 33 13.30 8.12 -8.49
CA PRO A 33 14.09 8.89 -9.46
C PRO A 33 13.39 9.24 -10.79
N ALA A 34 12.21 8.69 -11.05
CA ALA A 34 11.47 8.86 -12.30
C ALA A 34 10.14 9.59 -12.02
N GLU A 35 9.30 9.78 -13.04
CA GLU A 35 7.99 10.41 -12.84
C GLU A 35 7.13 9.63 -11.86
N VAL A 36 6.51 10.34 -10.93
CA VAL A 36 5.70 9.77 -9.86
C VAL A 36 4.26 10.24 -9.93
N GLU A 37 3.35 9.37 -9.50
CA GLU A 37 2.03 9.77 -9.02
C GLU A 37 2.07 9.88 -7.49
N SER A 38 1.31 10.83 -6.93
CA SER A 38 1.35 11.14 -5.50
C SER A 38 -0.05 11.23 -4.90
N VAL A 39 -0.18 10.74 -3.67
CA VAL A 39 -1.39 10.88 -2.86
C VAL A 39 -1.01 11.41 -1.49
N GLU A 40 -1.67 12.50 -1.10
CA GLU A 40 -1.57 13.08 0.23
C GLU A 40 -2.63 12.46 1.16
N TYR A 41 -2.26 12.20 2.40
CA TYR A 41 -3.17 11.74 3.45
C TYR A 41 -2.91 12.46 4.77
N SER A 42 -3.97 12.63 5.55
CA SER A 42 -3.94 13.34 6.82
C SER A 42 -3.42 12.44 7.95
N LEU A 43 -2.65 13.03 8.86
CA LEU A 43 -2.27 12.48 10.15
C LEU A 43 -2.98 13.28 11.25
N GLU A 44 -2.95 12.80 12.50
CA GLU A 44 -3.47 13.53 13.66
C GLU A 44 -2.82 14.93 13.79
N TYR A 45 -1.53 15.02 13.45
CA TYR A 45 -0.80 16.27 13.36
C TYR A 45 -0.08 16.37 12.02
N GLY A 46 -0.78 16.89 11.02
CA GLY A 46 -0.21 17.27 9.73
C GLY A 46 -0.66 16.40 8.56
N LYS A 47 0.12 16.46 7.49
CA LYS A 47 -0.12 15.75 6.23
C LYS A 47 1.13 15.01 5.83
N ASN A 48 0.95 13.87 5.18
CA ASN A 48 2.03 13.10 4.62
C ASN A 48 1.64 12.67 3.20
N SER A 49 2.63 12.33 2.39
CA SER A 49 2.39 11.88 1.03
C SER A 49 3.13 10.59 0.75
N ILE A 50 2.61 9.82 -0.19
CA ILE A 50 3.24 8.62 -0.70
C ILE A 50 3.25 8.66 -2.23
N GLU A 51 4.32 8.14 -2.81
CA GLU A 51 4.63 8.20 -4.24
C GLU A 51 4.93 6.80 -4.79
N ILE A 52 4.47 6.56 -6.01
CA ILE A 52 4.81 5.40 -6.84
C ILE A 52 5.17 5.91 -8.24
N HIS A 53 6.10 5.24 -8.94
CA HIS A 53 6.40 5.59 -10.32
C HIS A 53 5.18 5.42 -11.24
N LYS A 54 4.98 6.35 -12.18
CA LYS A 54 3.80 6.31 -13.08
C LYS A 54 3.79 5.10 -14.01
N ASP A 55 4.94 4.53 -14.31
CA ASP A 55 5.13 3.35 -15.16
C ASP A 55 5.18 2.04 -14.36
N ALA A 56 4.88 2.07 -13.07
CA ALA A 56 5.02 0.92 -12.18
C ALA A 56 4.10 -0.27 -12.54
N PHE A 57 2.96 -0.01 -13.19
CA PHE A 57 1.95 -1.02 -13.52
C PHE A 57 1.50 -0.92 -14.97
N GLY A 58 1.16 -2.07 -15.56
CA GLY A 58 0.32 -2.09 -16.77
C GLY A 58 -1.15 -1.88 -16.40
N LYS A 59 -1.94 -1.33 -17.33
CA LYS A 59 -3.40 -1.17 -17.13
C LYS A 59 -4.08 -2.50 -16.80
N GLY A 60 -4.99 -2.49 -15.82
CA GLY A 60 -5.70 -3.69 -15.34
C GLY A 60 -4.83 -4.67 -14.54
N SER A 61 -3.60 -4.30 -14.18
CA SER A 61 -2.77 -5.13 -13.31
C SER A 61 -3.46 -5.31 -11.96
N LYS A 62 -3.46 -6.55 -11.45
CA LYS A 62 -3.97 -6.86 -10.11
C LYS A 62 -2.87 -6.68 -9.08
N ILE A 63 -3.08 -5.78 -8.14
CA ILE A 63 -2.07 -5.35 -7.18
C ILE A 63 -2.44 -5.83 -5.78
N LEU A 64 -1.59 -6.68 -5.22
CA LEU A 64 -1.54 -6.94 -3.78
C LEU A 64 -0.74 -5.82 -3.12
N ILE A 65 -1.34 -5.14 -2.14
CA ILE A 65 -0.68 -4.16 -1.28
C ILE A 65 -0.34 -4.86 0.05
N VAL A 66 0.92 -4.76 0.48
CA VAL A 66 1.41 -5.41 1.70
C VAL A 66 2.03 -4.38 2.63
N ASP A 67 1.67 -4.43 3.92
CA ASP A 67 2.36 -3.68 4.97
C ASP A 67 2.49 -4.50 6.26
N ASP A 68 3.31 -4.02 7.20
CA ASP A 68 3.51 -4.72 8.47
C ASP A 68 2.30 -4.57 9.41
N LEU A 69 1.68 -3.38 9.44
CA LEU A 69 0.68 -3.03 10.44
C LEU A 69 -0.52 -2.27 9.86
N LEU A 70 -1.73 -2.79 10.08
CA LEU A 70 -2.98 -2.05 9.94
C LEU A 70 -3.33 -1.38 11.28
N ALA A 71 -3.15 -0.06 11.34
CA ALA A 71 -3.64 0.78 12.43
C ALA A 71 -4.91 1.54 12.00
N THR A 72 -4.81 2.83 11.66
CA THR A 72 -5.94 3.66 11.21
C THR A 72 -6.29 3.47 9.73
N GLY A 73 -5.44 2.78 8.95
CA GLY A 73 -5.68 2.49 7.53
C GLY A 73 -5.34 3.63 6.55
N GLY A 74 -4.90 4.80 7.02
CA GLY A 74 -4.62 5.97 6.17
C GLY A 74 -3.59 5.71 5.07
N THR A 75 -2.43 5.12 5.42
CA THR A 75 -1.37 4.80 4.45
C THR A 75 -1.83 3.74 3.44
N ALA A 76 -2.55 2.72 3.89
CA ALA A 76 -3.10 1.68 3.00
C ALA A 76 -4.12 2.25 2.01
N LYS A 77 -4.99 3.16 2.46
CA LYS A 77 -5.95 3.85 1.59
C LYS A 77 -5.23 4.72 0.55
N ALA A 78 -4.17 5.44 0.96
CA ALA A 78 -3.38 6.24 0.04
C ALA A 78 -2.69 5.39 -1.03
N MET A 79 -2.16 4.22 -0.66
CA MET A 79 -1.60 3.26 -1.64
C MET A 79 -2.67 2.71 -2.59
N ALA A 80 -3.86 2.37 -2.07
CA ALA A 80 -4.96 1.91 -2.91
C ALA A 80 -5.37 2.97 -3.94
N GLN A 81 -5.45 4.24 -3.52
CA GLN A 81 -5.73 5.36 -4.42
C GLN A 81 -4.64 5.55 -5.49
N LEU A 82 -3.36 5.35 -5.16
CA LEU A 82 -2.29 5.39 -6.15
C LEU A 82 -2.44 4.28 -7.20
N VAL A 83 -2.75 3.06 -6.76
CA VAL A 83 -2.99 1.92 -7.65
C VAL A 83 -4.14 2.22 -8.61
N GLU A 84 -5.27 2.72 -8.08
CA GLU A 84 -6.45 3.07 -8.89
C GLU A 84 -6.17 4.22 -9.89
N LYS A 85 -5.45 5.26 -9.45
CA LYS A 85 -5.03 6.38 -10.32
C LYS A 85 -4.14 5.93 -11.48
N LEU A 86 -3.37 4.87 -11.27
CA LEU A 86 -2.50 4.25 -12.28
C LEU A 86 -3.23 3.18 -13.12
N GLU A 87 -4.57 3.20 -13.12
CA GLU A 87 -5.43 2.31 -13.90
C GLU A 87 -5.21 0.82 -13.60
N ALA A 88 -4.77 0.51 -12.38
CA ALA A 88 -4.61 -0.84 -11.86
C ALA A 88 -5.68 -1.17 -10.81
N GLU A 89 -5.88 -2.45 -10.55
CA GLU A 89 -6.92 -2.96 -9.65
C GLU A 89 -6.29 -3.37 -8.32
N VAL A 90 -6.82 -2.88 -7.20
CA VAL A 90 -6.43 -3.39 -5.88
C VAL A 90 -7.06 -4.77 -5.69
N TYR A 91 -6.22 -5.80 -5.67
CA TYR A 91 -6.67 -7.18 -5.44
C TYR A 91 -6.98 -7.44 -3.98
N GLU A 92 -6.06 -7.05 -3.09
CA GLU A 92 -6.20 -7.21 -1.63
C GLU A 92 -5.21 -6.27 -0.92
N LEU A 93 -5.57 -5.87 0.30
CA LEU A 93 -4.71 -5.22 1.28
C LEU A 93 -4.33 -6.24 2.36
N ALA A 94 -3.07 -6.67 2.40
CA ALA A 94 -2.60 -7.70 3.33
C ALA A 94 -1.65 -7.12 4.38
N PHE A 95 -1.88 -7.49 5.65
CA PHE A 95 -1.11 -7.01 6.79
C PHE A 95 -0.59 -8.16 7.65
N MET A 96 0.59 -8.00 8.24
CA MET A 96 1.07 -8.95 9.24
C MET A 96 0.28 -8.82 10.55
N ILE A 97 0.05 -7.58 10.99
CA ILE A 97 -0.64 -7.27 12.25
C ILE A 97 -1.77 -6.28 11.98
N GLU A 98 -2.90 -6.47 12.62
CA GLU A 98 -4.01 -5.51 12.68
C GLU A 98 -4.29 -5.12 14.13
N LEU A 99 -4.45 -3.82 14.39
CA LEU A 99 -4.95 -3.27 15.65
C LEU A 99 -6.44 -2.99 15.50
N SER A 100 -7.26 -3.97 15.90
CA SER A 100 -8.70 -4.03 15.61
C SER A 100 -9.46 -2.84 16.23
N ASP A 101 -9.02 -2.39 17.40
CA ASP A 101 -9.64 -1.30 18.15
C ASP A 101 -9.47 0.09 17.49
N LEU A 102 -8.58 0.21 16.50
CA LEU A 102 -8.34 1.48 15.78
C LEU A 102 -9.23 1.67 14.54
N GLY A 103 -10.09 0.69 14.22
CA GLY A 103 -11.10 0.83 13.17
C GLY A 103 -10.54 0.95 11.74
N GLY A 104 -9.30 0.51 11.49
CA GLY A 104 -8.65 0.66 10.18
C GLY A 104 -9.44 0.05 9.02
N ARG A 105 -10.14 -1.08 9.24
CA ARG A 105 -11.00 -1.72 8.23
C ARG A 105 -12.17 -0.84 7.79
N ASP A 106 -12.72 -0.01 8.68
CA ASP A 106 -13.81 0.89 8.31
C ASP A 106 -13.36 1.92 7.27
N PHE A 107 -12.10 2.36 7.36
CA PHE A 107 -11.49 3.28 6.40
C PHE A 107 -11.17 2.62 5.05
N LEU A 108 -11.12 1.29 5.03
CA LEU A 108 -10.79 0.46 3.87
C LEU A 108 -12.02 -0.26 3.29
N LYS A 109 -13.24 0.19 3.63
CA LYS A 109 -14.48 -0.34 3.04
C LYS A 109 -14.43 -0.32 1.51
N GLY A 110 -14.79 -1.45 0.91
CA GLY A 110 -14.72 -1.67 -0.54
C GLY A 110 -13.46 -2.39 -1.01
N TYR A 111 -12.48 -2.64 -0.14
CA TYR A 111 -11.33 -3.49 -0.44
C TYR A 111 -11.40 -4.80 0.34
N GLU A 112 -10.84 -5.86 -0.23
CA GLU A 112 -10.51 -7.08 0.51
C GLU A 112 -9.33 -6.80 1.45
N VAL A 113 -9.49 -7.14 2.73
CA VAL A 113 -8.49 -6.88 3.77
C VAL A 113 -8.14 -8.16 4.52
N TYR A 114 -6.90 -8.61 4.35
CA TYR A 114 -6.31 -9.74 5.05
C TYR A 114 -5.39 -9.29 6.19
N SER A 115 -5.43 -10.00 7.32
CA SER A 115 -4.49 -9.76 8.42
C SER A 115 -4.12 -11.08 9.09
N GLN A 116 -2.81 -11.35 9.18
CA GLN A 116 -2.31 -12.61 9.73
C GLN A 116 -2.55 -12.71 11.24
N LEU A 117 -2.31 -11.62 11.96
CA LEU A 117 -2.54 -11.50 13.40
C LEU A 117 -3.46 -10.32 13.67
N LYS A 118 -4.35 -10.47 14.66
CA LYS A 118 -5.27 -9.42 15.11
C LYS A 118 -5.11 -9.23 16.61
N TYR A 119 -4.90 -7.98 17.01
CA TYR A 119 -4.86 -7.53 18.39
C TYR A 119 -5.97 -6.51 18.65
#